data_AF-A0A392VZN0-F1
#
_entry.id   AF-A0A392VZN0-F1
#
_cell.length_a   1.000
_cell.length_b   1.000
_cell.length_c   1.000
_cell.angle_alpha   90.00
_cell.angle_beta   90.00
_cell.angle_gamma   90.00
#
_symmetry.space_group_name_H-M   'P 1'
#
loop_
_entity.id
_entity.type
_entity.pdbx_description
1 polymer ?
#
loop_
_entity_poly.entity_id
_entity_poly.type
_entity_poly.pdbx_seq_one_letter_code
_entity_poly.pdbx_strand_id
1 'polypeptide(L)' 'MLTGYCDADWAGRADDRKSTSGGCFFLGNNLTSWFSKKHNSVSLSTVEAEYIAAGSGCSQ' A
#
# COMPACT_ATOMS: atom_id res chain seq x y z
N MET A 1 15.05 0.78 -16.16
CA MET A 1 14.79 0.03 -14.91
C MET A 1 13.54 0.60 -14.28
N LEU A 2 12.54 -0.24 -14.01
CA LEU A 2 11.32 0.15 -13.28
C LEU A 2 11.54 -0.22 -11.81
N THR A 3 11.43 0.75 -10.91
CA THR A 3 11.56 0.55 -9.47
C THR A 3 10.22 0.86 -8.81
N GLY A 4 9.61 -0.14 -8.16
CA GLY A 4 8.38 0.02 -7.41
C GLY A 4 8.65 0.01 -5.91
N TYR A 5 7.99 0.90 -5.17
CA TYR A 5 7.91 0.86 -3.72
C TYR A 5 6.45 0.68 -3.33
N CYS A 6 6.20 -0.12 -2.30
CA CYS A 6 4.88 -0.33 -1.72
C CYS A 6 5.02 -0.20 -0.21
N ASP A 7 4.05 0.44 0.42
CA ASP A 7 4.00 0.69 1.85
C ASP A 7 2.56 0.52 2.35
N ALA A 8 2.39 0.21 3.63
CA ALA A 8 1.07 0.06 4.22
C ALA A 8 1.02 0.64 5.62
N ASP A 9 0.15 1.62 5.80
CA ASP A 9 -0.14 2.15 7.11
C ASP A 9 -1.24 1.32 7.77
N TRP A 10 -0.91 0.73 8.91
CA TRP A 10 -1.92 0.17 9.81
C TRP A 10 -2.66 1.30 10.50
N ALA A 11 -3.87 1.60 10.02
CA ALA A 11 -4.67 2.68 10.57
C ALA A 11 -5.29 2.25 11.91
N GLY A 12 -4.69 2.68 13.02
CA GLY A 12 -5.22 2.53 14.38
C GLY A 12 -6.48 3.37 14.68
N ARG A 13 -7.26 3.76 13.66
CA ARG A 13 -8.43 4.63 13.79
C ARG A 13 -9.63 3.81 14.26
N ALA A 14 -10.24 4.21 15.37
CA ALA A 14 -11.26 3.44 16.09
C ALA A 14 -12.60 3.27 15.32
N ASP A 15 -12.82 4.07 14.28
CA ASP A 15 -14.05 4.12 13.49
C ASP A 15 -14.13 3.03 12.41
N ASP A 16 -13.02 2.71 11.73
CA ASP A 16 -13.04 1.76 10.60
C ASP A 16 -11.93 0.71 10.67
N ARG A 17 -10.85 0.92 11.45
CA ARG A 17 -9.65 0.04 11.57
C ARG A 17 -9.06 -0.46 10.24
N LYS A 18 -9.38 0.19 9.12
CA LYS A 18 -8.95 -0.21 7.78
C LYS A 18 -7.61 0.42 7.46
N SER A 19 -6.63 -0.43 7.17
CA SER A 19 -5.30 -0.02 6.71
C SER A 19 -5.39 0.73 5.38
N THR A 20 -4.36 1.51 5.07
CA THR A 20 -4.19 2.15 3.76
C THR A 20 -2.89 1.66 3.15
N SER A 21 -2.95 1.06 1.96
CA SER A 21 -1.74 0.78 1.18
C SER A 21 -1.43 1.95 0.26
N GLY A 22 -0.15 2.23 0.11
CA GLY A 22 0.38 3.15 -0.87
C GLY A 22 1.45 2.48 -1.72
N GLY A 23 1.67 2.99 -2.92
CA GLY A 23 2.81 2.57 -3.71
C GLY A 23 3.15 3.57 -4.79
N CYS A 24 4.39 3.53 -5.26
CA CYS A 24 4.91 4.40 -6.29
C CYS A 24 5.89 3.66 -7.20
N PHE A 25 5.75 3.92 -8.51
CA PHE A 25 6.53 3.31 -9.56
C PHE A 25 7.37 4.36 -10.27
N PHE A 26 8.68 4.15 -10.28
CA PHE A 26 9.66 5.04 -10.90
C PHE A 26 10.25 4.40 -12.15
N LEU A 27 10.27 5.16 -13.25
CA LEU A 27 11.04 4.82 -14.44
C LEU A 27 12.32 5.66 -14.43
N GLY A 28 13.43 5.05 -14.03
CA GLY A 28 14.64 5.80 -13.70
C GLY A 28 14.42 6.70 -12.48
N ASN A 29 14.62 8.00 -12.61
CA ASN A 29 14.39 8.98 -11.54
C ASN A 29 13.00 9.65 -11.61
N ASN A 30 12.14 9.23 -12.54
CA ASN A 30 10.83 9.86 -12.76
C ASN A 30 9.71 9.01 -12.16
N LEU A 31 8.91 9.61 -11.27
CA LEU A 31 7.68 9.00 -10.77
C LEU A 31 6.67 8.90 -11.92
N THR A 32 6.33 7.68 -12.31
CA THR A 32 5.45 7.40 -13.45
C THR A 32 4.03 7.06 -13.02
N SER A 33 3.87 6.34 -11.91
CA SER A 33 2.57 5.98 -11.35
C SER A 33 2.63 5.92 -9.83
N TRP A 34 1.53 6.25 -9.17
CA TRP A 34 1.39 6.11 -7.72
C TRP A 34 -0.05 5.74 -7.39
N PHE A 35 -0.23 5.07 -6.26
CA PHE A 35 -1.55 4.78 -5.71
C PHE A 35 -1.59 4.95 -4.20
N SER A 36 -2.78 5.25 -3.72
CA SER A 36 -3.15 5.13 -2.32
C SER A 36 -4.54 4.49 -2.27
N LYS A 37 -4.63 3.32 -1.66
CA LYS A 37 -5.84 2.50 -1.60
C LYS A 37 -6.13 2.14 -0.16
N LYS A 38 -7.31 2.58 0.32
CA LYS A 38 -7.83 2.10 1.59
C LYS A 38 -8.29 0.64 1.44
N HIS A 39 -7.79 -0.24 2.29
CA HIS A 39 -8.22 -1.64 2.30
C HIS A 39 -9.67 -1.75 2.71
N ASN A 40 -10.44 -2.62 2.07
CA ASN A 40 -11.82 -2.89 2.49
C ASN A 40 -11.88 -3.81 3.73
N SER A 41 -10.76 -4.48 4.04
CA SER A 41 -10.57 -5.35 5.20
C SER A 41 -9.78 -4.64 6.31
N VAL A 42 -10.07 -5.02 7.54
CA VAL A 42 -9.33 -4.59 8.74
C VAL A 42 -8.10 -5.48 8.88
N SER A 43 -6.89 -4.90 8.85
CA SER A 43 -5.67 -5.64 9.22
C SER A 43 -5.56 -5.67 10.74
N LEU A 44 -5.13 -6.79 11.31
CA LEU A 44 -4.95 -6.93 12.76
C LEU A 44 -3.54 -6.53 13.22
N SER A 45 -2.63 -6.28 12.26
CA SER A 45 -1.25 -5.88 12.50
C SER A 45 -0.65 -5.15 11.28
N THR A 46 0.46 -4.44 11.51
CA THR A 46 1.24 -3.79 10.43
C THR A 46 1.78 -4.81 9.43
N VAL A 47 2.26 -5.97 9.89
CA VAL A 47 2.80 -7.01 8.98
C VAL A 47 1.73 -7.52 8.01
N GLU A 48 0.49 -7.67 8.47
CA GLU A 48 -0.63 -8.03 7.59
C GLU A 48 -0.98 -6.90 6.63
N ALA A 49 -0.93 -5.64 7.07
CA ALA A 49 -1.14 -4.50 6.20
C ALA A 49 -0.10 -4.45 5.07
N GLU A 50 1.19 -4.62 5.40
CA GLU A 50 2.30 -4.64 4.45
C GLU A 50 2.19 -5.81 3.46
N TYR A 51 1.82 -7.00 3.95
CA TYR A 51 1.60 -8.18 3.10
C TYR A 51 0.50 -7.95 2.07
N ILE A 52 -0.64 -7.38 2.49
CA ILE A 52 -1.75 -7.08 1.57
C ILE A 52 -1.34 -5.97 0.59
N ALA A 53 -0.59 -4.95 1.03
CA ALA A 53 -0.09 -3.90 0.17
C ALA A 53 0.84 -4.44 -0.93
N ALA A 54 1.79 -5.30 -0.57
CA ALA A 54 2.70 -5.95 -1.51
C ALA A 54 1.95 -6.77 -2.58
N GLY A 55 0.91 -7.50 -2.19
CA GLY A 55 0.04 -8.21 -3.13
C GLY A 55 -0.76 -7.25 -4.03
N SER A 56 -1.27 -6.16 -3.47
CA SER A 56 -2.07 -5.18 -4.22
C SER A 56 -1.26 -4.37 -5.23
N GLY A 57 0.00 -4.06 -4.93
CA GLY A 57 0.89 -3.29 -5.79
C GLY A 57 1.23 -3.99 -7.11
N CYS A 58 1.25 -5.33 -7.15
CA CYS A 58 1.51 -6.09 -8.37
C CYS A 58 0.28 -6.20 -9.30
N SER A 59 -0.90 -5.83 -8.81
CA SER A 59 -2.20 -6.06 -9.48
C SER A 59 -2.86 -4.78 -10.03
N GLN A 60 -2.16 -3.64 -9.98
CA GLN A 60 -2.63 -2.37 -10.49
C GLN A 60 -2.24 -2.14 -11.96
#